data_AF-A0A7K0DU89-F1
#
_entry.id   AF-A0A7K0DU89-F1
#
_cell.length_a   1.000
_cell.length_b   1.000
_cell.length_c   1.000
_cell.angle_alpha   90.00
_cell.angle_beta   90.00
_cell.angle_gamma   90.00
#
_symmetry.space_group_name_H-M   'P 1'
#
loop_
_entity.id
_entity.type
_entity.pdbx_description
1 polymer ?
#
loop_
_entity_poly.entity_id
_entity_poly.type
_entity_poly.pdbx_seq_one_letter_code
_entity_poly.pdbx_strand_id
1 'polypeptide(L)'
;MTEAVAVTPGAGGRSAEFWGYLMWGLAGAVILVPELIAVFRVADLPTISATIGHLETQHSWVRLVVVFVIVVLAYYAVPQLITNPEQSGVVGGRQVTANGRMTPDPGAVRYRGMGGYLVAAIATLVLGVGFAVGARVMYPGTYAGAYVLYGAIAVMWVVVPSLLAAFRAREVPFPTLFRTVGYLERRAHPLAAVLLALLVILLLHLAFYPWPRVVS
;
A
#
# COMPACT_ATOMS: atom_id res chain seq x y z
N MET A 1 18.50 25.38 -16.92
CA MET A 1 18.23 24.68 -15.65
C MET A 1 16.99 25.30 -15.06
N THR A 2 15.87 24.57 -15.00
CA THR A 2 14.61 25.09 -14.46
C THR A 2 14.58 24.76 -12.97
N GLU A 3 14.67 25.77 -12.12
CA GLU A 3 14.60 25.58 -10.66
C GLU A 3 13.23 25.01 -10.27
N ALA A 4 13.23 24.05 -9.33
CA ALA A 4 12.01 23.46 -8.82
C ALA A 4 11.33 24.43 -7.84
N VAL A 5 10.03 24.67 -8.03
CA VAL A 5 9.24 25.49 -7.10
C VAL A 5 9.06 24.73 -5.79
N ALA A 6 9.62 25.27 -4.71
CA ALA A 6 9.49 24.69 -3.37
C ALA A 6 8.06 24.91 -2.84
N VAL A 7 7.26 23.84 -2.84
CA VAL A 7 5.94 23.81 -2.20
C VAL A 7 6.06 23.00 -0.93
N THR A 8 5.83 23.62 0.23
CA THR A 8 5.86 22.92 1.51
C THR A 8 4.60 22.07 1.64
N PRO A 9 4.68 20.73 1.63
CA PRO A 9 3.50 19.90 1.71
C PRO A 9 2.99 19.87 3.15
N GLY A 10 1.77 20.34 3.38
CA GLY A 10 1.16 20.31 4.70
C GLY A 10 -0.33 20.55 4.68
N ALA A 11 -1.08 19.69 5.36
CA ALA A 11 -2.48 19.93 5.72
C ALA A 11 -2.59 19.99 7.24
N GLY A 12 -3.27 21.02 7.75
CA GLY A 12 -3.52 21.18 9.19
C GLY A 12 -2.26 21.40 10.03
N GLY A 13 -1.22 22.03 9.47
CA GLY A 13 0.02 22.36 10.20
C GLY A 13 0.98 21.18 10.45
N ARG A 14 0.73 20.00 9.86
CA ARG A 14 1.65 18.84 9.95
C ARG A 14 2.33 18.55 8.61
N SER A 15 3.56 18.02 8.67
CA SER A 15 4.37 17.68 7.50
C SER A 15 3.83 16.49 6.71
N ALA A 16 4.21 16.39 5.43
CA ALA A 16 3.95 15.21 4.61
C ALA A 16 4.48 13.91 5.22
N GLU A 17 5.67 13.96 5.85
CA GLU A 17 6.26 12.81 6.56
C GLU A 17 5.28 12.25 7.60
N PHE A 18 4.71 13.12 8.45
CA PHE A 18 3.74 12.71 9.47
C PHE A 18 2.52 12.02 8.84
N TRP A 19 1.95 12.63 7.80
CA TRP A 19 0.78 12.08 7.12
C TRP A 19 1.09 10.78 6.36
N GLY A 20 2.31 10.64 5.85
CA GLY A 20 2.81 9.39 5.28
C GLY A 20 2.85 8.28 6.30
N TYR A 21 3.50 8.51 7.45
CA TYR A 21 3.54 7.51 8.52
C TYR A 21 2.15 7.15 9.04
N LEU A 22 1.26 8.13 9.17
CA LEU A 22 -0.10 7.86 9.61
C LEU A 22 -0.86 7.00 8.58
N MET A 23 -0.88 7.40 7.30
CA MET A 23 -1.64 6.69 6.26
C MET A 23 -1.11 5.27 6.04
N TRP A 24 0.21 5.14 5.84
CA TRP A 24 0.83 3.85 5.51
C TRP A 24 1.01 2.97 6.75
N GLY A 25 1.19 3.55 7.93
CA GLY A 25 1.16 2.82 9.20
C GLY A 25 -0.22 2.21 9.46
N LEU A 26 -1.30 2.97 9.21
CA LEU A 26 -2.66 2.44 9.30
C LEU A 26 -2.92 1.36 8.25
N ALA A 27 -2.51 1.56 7.00
CA ALA A 27 -2.63 0.53 5.96
C ALA A 27 -1.89 -0.77 6.34
N GLY A 28 -0.67 -0.64 6.85
CA GLY A 28 0.11 -1.76 7.36
C GLY A 28 -0.58 -2.46 8.52
N ALA A 29 -1.14 -1.73 9.48
CA ALA A 29 -1.89 -2.32 10.60
C ALA A 29 -3.15 -3.06 10.14
N VAL A 30 -3.91 -2.50 9.19
CA VAL A 30 -5.12 -3.11 8.63
C VAL A 30 -4.82 -4.41 7.89
N ILE A 31 -3.64 -4.52 7.27
CA ILE A 31 -3.16 -5.75 6.62
C ILE A 31 -2.64 -6.75 7.68
N LEU A 32 -1.82 -6.28 8.62
CA LEU A 32 -1.13 -7.13 9.58
C LEU A 32 -2.09 -7.77 10.60
N VAL A 33 -3.12 -7.04 11.06
CA VAL A 33 -4.01 -7.54 12.12
C VAL A 33 -4.75 -8.83 11.70
N PRO A 34 -5.43 -8.91 10.54
CA PRO A 34 -6.04 -10.16 10.06
C PRO A 34 -5.04 -11.31 9.92
N GLU A 35 -3.84 -11.02 9.42
CA GLU A 35 -2.77 -12.03 9.27
C GLU A 35 -2.37 -12.62 10.64
N LEU A 36 -2.16 -11.76 11.64
CA LEU A 36 -1.79 -12.22 12.98
C LEU A 36 -2.93 -13.01 13.65
N ILE A 37 -4.18 -12.56 13.49
CA ILE A 37 -5.36 -13.28 14.00
C ILE A 37 -5.40 -14.70 13.42
N ALA A 38 -5.16 -14.84 12.11
CA ALA A 38 -5.12 -16.13 11.43
C ALA A 38 -3.95 -17.01 11.90
N VAL A 39 -2.74 -16.44 11.98
CA VAL A 39 -1.52 -17.16 12.40
C VAL A 39 -1.64 -17.66 13.84
N PHE A 40 -2.14 -16.84 14.75
CA PHE A 40 -2.35 -17.22 16.15
C PHE A 40 -3.65 -17.99 16.38
N ARG A 41 -4.41 -18.31 15.32
CA ARG A 41 -5.67 -19.07 15.36
C ARG A 41 -6.70 -18.46 16.33
N VAL A 42 -6.69 -17.14 16.47
CA VAL A 42 -7.65 -16.39 17.30
C VAL A 42 -9.04 -16.43 16.64
N ALA A 43 -9.08 -16.43 15.32
CA ALA A 43 -10.29 -16.67 14.53
C ALA A 43 -9.95 -17.50 13.29
N ASP A 44 -10.94 -18.24 12.78
CA ASP A 44 -10.81 -19.08 11.59
C ASP A 44 -10.96 -18.25 10.30
N LEU A 45 -10.11 -17.24 10.16
CA LEU A 45 -9.99 -16.42 8.96
C LEU A 45 -8.75 -16.87 8.19
N PRO A 46 -8.83 -17.12 6.88
CA PRO A 46 -7.65 -17.45 6.08
C PRO A 46 -6.75 -16.22 5.95
N THR A 47 -5.44 -16.45 5.85
CA THR A 47 -4.46 -15.40 5.52
C THR A 47 -4.62 -14.93 4.07
N ILE A 48 -4.03 -13.78 3.74
CA ILE A 48 -3.86 -13.27 2.37
C ILE A 48 -3.17 -14.32 1.52
N SER A 49 -2.11 -14.94 2.03
CA SER A 49 -1.37 -15.99 1.30
C SER A 49 -2.25 -17.21 0.99
N ALA A 50 -3.03 -17.69 1.96
CA ALA A 50 -3.98 -18.78 1.73
C ALA A 50 -5.09 -18.37 0.74
N THR A 51 -5.55 -17.13 0.82
CA THR A 51 -6.59 -16.58 -0.07
C THR A 51 -6.10 -16.47 -1.51
N ILE A 52 -4.90 -15.94 -1.73
CA ILE A 52 -4.26 -15.88 -3.05
C ILE A 52 -3.99 -17.29 -3.58
N GLY A 53 -3.45 -18.18 -2.74
CA GLY A 53 -3.23 -19.57 -3.09
C GLY A 53 -4.52 -20.27 -3.55
N HIS A 54 -5.63 -20.04 -2.84
CA HIS A 54 -6.92 -20.58 -3.26
C HIS A 54 -7.38 -20.02 -4.62
N LEU A 55 -7.23 -18.71 -4.85
CA LEU A 55 -7.51 -18.11 -6.16
C LEU A 55 -6.65 -18.70 -7.27
N GLU A 56 -5.36 -18.92 -7.03
CA GLU A 56 -4.46 -19.54 -8.01
C GLU A 56 -4.84 -20.98 -8.34
N THR A 57 -5.29 -21.75 -7.35
CA THR A 57 -5.79 -23.11 -7.61
C THR A 57 -7.05 -23.13 -8.47
N GLN A 58 -7.92 -22.12 -8.33
CA GLN A 58 -9.14 -22.00 -9.13
C GLN A 58 -8.88 -21.35 -10.49
N HIS A 59 -7.91 -20.45 -10.55
CA HIS A 59 -7.62 -19.57 -11.67
C HIS A 59 -6.11 -19.39 -11.83
N SER A 60 -5.48 -20.28 -12.60
CA SER A 60 -4.02 -20.31 -12.78
C SER A 60 -3.41 -19.01 -13.32
N TRP A 61 -4.20 -18.16 -13.98
CA TRP A 61 -3.79 -16.84 -14.47
C TRP A 61 -3.58 -15.81 -13.36
N VAL A 62 -4.16 -16.02 -12.17
CA VAL A 62 -4.01 -15.10 -11.02
C VAL A 62 -2.53 -14.96 -10.63
N ARG A 63 -1.77 -16.04 -10.68
CA ARG A 63 -0.33 -16.04 -10.43
C ARG A 63 0.43 -15.07 -11.34
N LEU A 64 0.07 -15.01 -12.62
CA LEU A 64 0.68 -14.07 -13.57
C LEU A 64 0.36 -12.62 -13.19
N VAL A 65 -0.86 -12.36 -12.73
CA VAL A 65 -1.27 -11.02 -12.27
C VAL A 65 -0.54 -10.62 -10.99
N VAL A 66 -0.38 -11.53 -10.03
CA VAL A 66 0.40 -11.27 -8.80
C VAL A 66 1.84 -10.90 -9.16
N VAL A 67 2.53 -11.72 -9.97
CA VAL A 67 3.91 -11.45 -10.41
C VAL A 67 3.99 -10.13 -11.18
N PHE A 68 3.05 -9.87 -12.09
CA PHE A 68 2.99 -8.62 -12.85
C PHE A 68 2.87 -7.40 -11.92
N VAL A 69 1.96 -7.43 -10.94
CA VAL A 69 1.78 -6.34 -9.96
C VAL A 69 3.05 -6.13 -9.15
N ILE A 70 3.70 -7.21 -8.69
CA ILE A 70 4.96 -7.12 -7.95
C ILE A 70 6.05 -6.42 -8.78
N VAL A 71 6.22 -6.83 -10.03
CA VAL A 71 7.23 -6.25 -10.94
C VAL A 71 6.94 -4.77 -11.23
N VAL A 72 5.67 -4.42 -11.49
CA VAL A 72 5.26 -3.03 -11.73
C VAL A 72 5.51 -2.16 -10.49
N LEU A 73 5.17 -2.65 -9.30
CA LEU A 73 5.44 -1.94 -8.05
C LEU A 73 6.93 -1.74 -7.84
N ALA A 74 7.76 -2.78 -8.06
CA ALA A 74 9.21 -2.67 -7.96
C ALA A 74 9.78 -1.65 -8.96
N TYR A 75 9.32 -1.66 -10.21
CA TYR A 75 9.72 -0.71 -11.24
C TYR A 75 9.45 0.75 -10.83
N TYR A 76 8.26 1.02 -10.28
CA TYR A 76 7.91 2.37 -9.81
C TYR A 76 8.53 2.73 -8.45
N ALA A 77 8.91 1.76 -7.63
CA ALA A 77 9.54 1.97 -6.33
C ALA A 77 10.96 2.54 -6.47
N VAL A 78 11.76 1.97 -7.38
CA VAL A 78 13.21 2.25 -7.48
C VAL A 78 13.50 3.76 -7.65
N PRO A 79 12.90 4.48 -8.60
CA PRO A 79 13.16 5.92 -8.75
C PRO A 79 12.73 6.74 -7.51
N GLN A 80 11.67 6.30 -6.81
CA GLN A 80 11.13 7.00 -5.65
C GLN A 80 11.97 6.78 -4.39
N LEU A 81 12.67 5.65 -4.27
CA LEU A 81 13.58 5.34 -3.16
C LEU A 81 14.93 6.06 -3.33
N ILE A 82 15.42 6.20 -4.56
CA ILE A 82 16.73 6.84 -4.84
C ILE A 82 16.64 8.37 -4.77
N THR A 83 15.46 8.96 -5.03
CA THR A 83 15.28 10.42 -5.05
C THR A 83 15.03 10.97 -3.66
N ASN A 84 15.66 12.11 -3.31
CA ASN A 84 15.41 12.81 -2.06
C ASN A 84 13.91 13.16 -1.88
N PRO A 85 13.21 12.60 -0.88
CA PRO A 85 11.78 12.81 -0.63
C PRO A 85 11.40 14.24 -0.26
N GLU A 86 12.31 14.99 0.34
CA GLU A 86 12.08 16.37 0.82
C GLU A 86 12.18 17.42 -0.29
N GLN A 87 12.78 17.06 -1.43
CA GLN A 87 12.98 17.99 -2.54
C GLN A 87 11.92 17.77 -3.62
N SER A 88 11.20 18.83 -3.97
CA SER A 88 10.56 18.93 -5.28
C SER A 88 11.65 18.87 -6.34
N GLY A 89 11.51 17.97 -7.31
CA GLY A 89 12.57 17.65 -8.27
C GLY A 89 12.05 17.55 -9.69
N VAL A 90 12.97 17.44 -10.65
CA VAL A 90 12.64 17.18 -12.06
C VAL A 90 13.08 15.75 -12.38
N VAL A 91 12.12 14.86 -12.66
CA VAL A 91 12.39 13.48 -13.08
C VAL A 91 12.07 13.36 -14.57
N GLY A 92 13.07 13.05 -15.40
CA GLY A 92 12.89 12.91 -16.84
C GLY A 92 12.33 14.17 -17.52
N GLY A 93 12.74 15.36 -17.06
CA GLY A 93 12.26 16.65 -17.60
C GLY A 93 10.88 17.10 -17.10
N ARG A 94 10.22 16.32 -16.22
CA ARG A 94 8.91 16.68 -15.62
C ARG A 94 9.06 17.05 -14.16
N GLN A 95 8.40 18.12 -13.73
CA GLN A 95 8.41 18.53 -12.32
C GLN A 95 7.62 17.54 -11.46
N VAL A 96 8.12 17.31 -10.25
CA VAL A 96 7.57 16.39 -9.26
C VAL A 96 7.38 17.14 -7.94
N THR A 97 6.19 17.04 -7.38
CA THR A 97 5.81 17.58 -6.07
C THR A 97 6.61 16.94 -4.94
N ALA A 98 6.58 17.54 -3.75
CA ALA A 98 7.16 16.96 -2.54
C ALA A 98 6.49 15.65 -2.09
N ASN A 99 5.30 15.33 -2.62
CA ASN A 99 4.61 14.05 -2.38
C ASN A 99 4.87 12.98 -3.47
N GLY A 100 5.63 13.29 -4.52
CA GLY A 100 6.01 12.34 -5.57
C GLY A 100 5.13 12.35 -6.82
N ARG A 101 4.13 13.23 -6.86
CA ARG A 101 3.26 13.41 -8.03
C ARG A 101 3.96 14.20 -9.12
N MET A 102 3.95 13.70 -10.35
CA MET A 102 4.38 14.47 -11.53
C MET A 102 3.32 15.53 -11.85
N THR A 103 3.70 16.81 -11.93
CA THR A 103 2.78 17.91 -12.23
C THR A 103 3.45 18.95 -13.13
N PRO A 104 2.75 19.53 -14.13
CA PRO A 104 3.28 20.63 -14.94
C PRO A 104 3.44 21.94 -14.14
N ASP A 105 2.60 22.13 -13.13
CA ASP A 105 2.57 23.31 -12.26
C ASP A 105 2.44 22.86 -10.79
N PRO A 106 3.53 22.92 -10.00
CA PRO A 106 3.50 22.61 -8.57
C PRO A 106 2.82 23.69 -7.73
N GLY A 107 2.84 24.96 -8.18
CA GLY A 107 2.31 26.10 -7.42
C GLY A 107 0.78 26.16 -7.39
N ALA A 108 0.12 25.62 -8.42
CA ALA A 108 -1.34 25.55 -8.49
C ALA A 108 -1.97 24.49 -7.56
N VAL A 109 -1.16 23.72 -6.85
CA VAL A 109 -1.65 22.52 -6.18
C VAL A 109 -2.23 22.83 -4.80
N ARG A 110 -3.48 22.42 -4.57
CA ARG A 110 -4.18 22.60 -3.30
C ARG A 110 -4.25 21.28 -2.53
N TYR A 111 -3.76 21.31 -1.28
CA TYR A 111 -3.90 20.21 -0.32
C TYR A 111 -5.32 20.15 0.24
N ARG A 112 -5.97 18.97 0.18
CA ARG A 112 -7.30 18.75 0.79
C ARG A 112 -7.22 17.76 1.95
N GLY A 113 -8.00 18.02 3.00
CA GLY A 113 -8.08 17.13 4.16
C GLY A 113 -8.53 15.71 3.82
N MET A 114 -8.00 14.74 4.56
CA MET A 114 -8.17 13.30 4.33
C MET A 114 -9.40 12.68 5.03
N GLY A 115 -10.06 13.44 5.92
CA GLY A 115 -11.07 12.90 6.85
C GLY A 115 -12.17 12.07 6.18
N GLY A 116 -12.76 12.57 5.10
CA GLY A 116 -13.82 11.85 4.39
C GLY A 116 -13.36 10.52 3.77
N TYR A 117 -12.12 10.47 3.26
CA TYR A 117 -11.56 9.23 2.72
C TYR A 117 -11.25 8.22 3.83
N LEU A 118 -10.65 8.67 4.94
CA LEU A 118 -10.37 7.77 6.07
C LEU A 118 -11.65 7.20 6.67
N VAL A 119 -12.70 8.02 6.81
CA VAL A 119 -14.02 7.55 7.24
C VAL A 119 -14.56 6.48 6.28
N ALA A 120 -14.48 6.71 4.97
CA ALA A 120 -14.90 5.72 3.99
C ALA A 120 -14.05 4.44 4.04
N ALA A 121 -12.72 4.55 4.17
CA ALA A 121 -11.81 3.41 4.25
C ALA A 121 -12.05 2.57 5.51
N ILE A 122 -12.29 3.21 6.66
CA ILE A 122 -12.64 2.55 7.92
C ILE A 122 -14.02 1.90 7.83
N ALA A 123 -15.02 2.60 7.29
CA ALA A 123 -16.36 2.04 7.10
C ALA A 123 -16.31 0.78 6.21
N THR A 124 -15.59 0.84 5.09
CA THR A 124 -15.40 -0.31 4.21
C THR A 124 -14.66 -1.46 4.91
N LEU A 125 -13.67 -1.16 5.76
CA LEU A 125 -12.99 -2.18 6.56
C LEU A 125 -13.94 -2.86 7.55
N VAL A 126 -14.72 -2.09 8.29
CA VAL A 126 -15.69 -2.62 9.27
C VAL A 126 -16.73 -3.50 8.56
N LEU A 127 -17.25 -3.04 7.42
CA LEU A 127 -18.18 -3.82 6.60
C LEU A 127 -17.53 -5.10 6.06
N GLY A 128 -16.29 -5.02 5.58
CA GLY A 128 -15.53 -6.17 5.09
C GLY A 128 -15.26 -7.21 6.17
N VAL A 129 -14.88 -6.79 7.38
CA VAL A 129 -14.68 -7.66 8.54
C VAL A 129 -16.01 -8.30 8.95
N GLY A 130 -17.08 -7.51 9.07
CA GLY A 130 -18.41 -8.02 9.41
C GLY A 130 -18.90 -9.07 8.41
N PHE A 131 -18.71 -8.81 7.12
CA PHE A 131 -19.03 -9.76 6.06
C PHE A 131 -18.16 -11.02 6.16
N ALA A 132 -16.86 -10.88 6.38
CA ALA A 132 -15.95 -12.02 6.47
C ALA A 132 -16.29 -12.96 7.63
N VAL A 133 -16.54 -12.37 8.81
CA VAL A 133 -16.97 -13.12 10.00
C VAL A 133 -18.34 -13.76 9.77
N GLY A 134 -19.32 -13.01 9.25
CA GLY A 134 -20.66 -13.53 8.97
C GLY A 134 -20.66 -14.67 7.96
N ALA A 135 -19.90 -14.54 6.87
CA ALA A 135 -19.75 -15.58 5.87
C ALA A 135 -19.10 -16.85 6.46
N ARG A 136 -18.11 -16.69 7.35
CA ARG A 136 -17.46 -17.84 7.99
C ARG A 136 -18.37 -18.58 8.96
N VAL A 137 -19.19 -17.85 9.72
CA VAL A 137 -20.17 -18.44 10.64
C VAL A 137 -21.24 -19.21 9.88
N MET A 138 -21.74 -18.67 8.76
CA MET A 138 -22.78 -19.35 7.97
C MET A 138 -22.24 -20.50 7.12
N TYR A 139 -21.03 -20.36 6.59
CA TYR A 139 -20.41 -21.34 5.69
C TYR A 139 -18.97 -21.63 6.12
N PRO A 140 -18.76 -22.53 7.10
CA PRO A 140 -17.44 -22.94 7.53
C PRO A 140 -16.60 -23.42 6.34
N GLY A 141 -15.32 -23.04 6.30
CA GLY A 141 -14.42 -23.38 5.19
C GLY A 141 -14.49 -22.44 3.97
N THR A 142 -15.48 -21.53 3.88
CA THR A 142 -15.58 -20.61 2.75
C THR A 142 -14.45 -19.57 2.69
N TYR A 143 -14.07 -19.19 1.48
CA TYR A 143 -13.15 -18.09 1.18
C TYR A 143 -13.86 -16.80 0.75
N ALA A 144 -15.18 -16.81 0.55
CA ALA A 144 -15.93 -15.64 0.06
C ALA A 144 -15.72 -14.40 0.97
N GLY A 145 -15.75 -14.61 2.29
CA GLY A 145 -15.47 -13.58 3.26
C GLY A 145 -14.07 -12.96 3.12
N ALA A 146 -13.07 -13.82 2.90
CA ALA A 146 -11.68 -13.41 2.72
C ALA A 146 -11.46 -12.65 1.41
N TYR A 147 -12.11 -13.07 0.33
CA TYR A 147 -12.06 -12.36 -0.96
C TYR A 147 -12.59 -10.94 -0.83
N VAL A 148 -13.72 -10.75 -0.16
CA VAL A 148 -14.31 -9.42 0.06
C VAL A 148 -13.42 -8.59 0.99
N LEU A 149 -12.96 -9.14 2.12
CA LEU A 149 -12.12 -8.42 3.07
C LEU A 149 -10.80 -7.98 2.44
N TYR A 150 -10.03 -8.91 1.86
CA TYR A 150 -8.73 -8.58 1.30
C TYR A 150 -8.83 -7.77 0.01
N GLY A 151 -9.85 -8.00 -0.82
CA GLY A 151 -10.14 -7.14 -1.97
C GLY A 151 -10.46 -5.71 -1.54
N ALA A 152 -11.28 -5.54 -0.52
CA ALA A 152 -11.60 -4.23 0.05
C ALA A 152 -10.37 -3.54 0.65
N ILE A 153 -9.52 -4.28 1.37
CA ILE A 153 -8.25 -3.75 1.90
C ILE A 153 -7.33 -3.33 0.76
N ALA A 154 -7.10 -4.19 -0.24
CA ALA A 154 -6.24 -3.89 -1.38
C ALA A 154 -6.72 -2.64 -2.12
N VAL A 155 -8.03 -2.52 -2.38
CA VAL A 155 -8.58 -1.35 -3.07
C VAL A 155 -8.48 -0.10 -2.20
N MET A 156 -9.01 -0.13 -0.98
CA MET A 156 -9.19 1.07 -0.17
C MET A 156 -7.94 1.52 0.55
N TRP A 157 -7.00 0.63 0.87
CA TRP A 157 -5.82 0.96 1.68
C TRP A 157 -4.51 0.93 0.89
N VAL A 158 -4.52 0.39 -0.34
CA VAL A 158 -3.33 0.35 -1.21
C VAL A 158 -3.58 1.07 -2.53
N VAL A 159 -4.58 0.65 -3.31
CA VAL A 159 -4.80 1.17 -4.68
C VAL A 159 -5.29 2.62 -4.67
N VAL A 160 -6.40 2.90 -4.00
CA VAL A 160 -6.98 4.26 -3.93
C VAL A 160 -5.97 5.29 -3.39
N PRO A 161 -5.29 5.09 -2.25
CA PRO A 161 -4.35 6.08 -1.76
C PRO A 161 -3.15 6.25 -2.70
N SER A 162 -2.68 5.17 -3.34
CA SER A 162 -1.61 5.26 -4.35
C SER A 162 -2.04 6.07 -5.57
N LEU A 163 -3.25 5.87 -6.07
CA LEU A 163 -3.79 6.63 -7.22
C LEU A 163 -4.06 8.09 -6.85
N LEU A 164 -4.56 8.36 -5.65
CA LEU A 164 -4.78 9.71 -5.14
C LEU A 164 -3.46 10.48 -5.01
N ALA A 165 -2.40 9.82 -4.53
CA ALA A 165 -1.07 10.41 -4.47
C ALA A 165 -0.45 10.63 -5.86
N ALA A 166 -0.73 9.76 -6.84
CA ALA A 166 -0.05 9.77 -8.14
C ALA A 166 -0.72 10.59 -9.25
N PHE A 167 -2.06 10.75 -9.28
CA PHE A 167 -2.74 11.22 -10.51
C PHE A 167 -3.77 12.37 -10.34
N ARG A 168 -4.34 12.63 -9.16
CA ARG A 168 -5.49 13.56 -9.07
C ARG A 168 -5.07 15.04 -8.94
N ALA A 169 -5.89 15.96 -9.46
CA ALA A 169 -5.66 17.41 -9.47
C ALA A 169 -5.67 18.10 -8.08
N ARG A 170 -6.12 17.39 -7.04
CA ARG A 170 -6.09 17.85 -5.63
C ARG A 170 -5.10 16.98 -4.90
N GLU A 171 -4.09 17.57 -4.27
CA GLU A 171 -3.03 16.80 -3.62
C GLU A 171 -3.50 16.33 -2.25
N VAL A 172 -3.30 15.05 -2.00
CA VAL A 172 -3.49 14.47 -0.68
C VAL A 172 -2.30 14.84 0.20
N PRO A 173 -2.47 14.94 1.53
CA PRO A 173 -1.41 15.42 2.41
C PRO A 173 -0.32 14.37 2.67
N PHE A 174 -0.54 13.13 2.26
CA PHE A 174 0.44 12.04 2.42
C PHE A 174 1.19 11.79 1.12
N PRO A 175 2.50 11.47 1.21
CA PRO A 175 3.29 11.03 0.08
C PRO A 175 2.98 9.57 -0.29
N THR A 176 3.53 9.11 -1.41
CA THR A 176 3.49 7.68 -1.78
C THR A 176 4.16 6.80 -0.71
N LEU A 177 3.85 5.49 -0.73
CA LEU A 177 4.45 4.51 0.18
C LEU A 177 5.99 4.55 0.09
N PHE A 178 6.53 4.54 -1.12
CA PHE A 178 7.97 4.51 -1.35
C PHE A 178 8.68 5.77 -0.83
N ARG A 179 8.06 6.96 -0.98
CA ARG A 179 8.59 8.18 -0.35
C ARG A 179 8.52 8.12 1.17
N THR A 180 7.47 7.53 1.72
CA THR A 180 7.33 7.31 3.18
C THR A 180 8.44 6.40 3.70
N VAL A 181 8.78 5.35 2.96
CA VAL A 181 9.95 4.50 3.26
C VAL A 181 11.25 5.31 3.18
N GLY A 182 11.40 6.18 2.18
CA GLY A 182 12.56 7.06 2.08
C GLY A 182 12.69 8.06 3.24
N TYR A 183 11.58 8.54 3.82
CA TYR A 183 11.62 9.31 5.07
C TYR A 183 12.06 8.43 6.25
N LEU A 184 11.54 7.21 6.35
CA LEU A 184 11.88 6.25 7.40
C LEU A 184 13.35 5.84 7.36
N GLU A 185 13.92 5.65 6.16
CA GLU A 185 15.32 5.28 5.97
C GLU A 185 16.28 6.35 6.53
N ARG A 186 15.98 7.64 6.31
CA ARG A 186 16.78 8.74 6.86
C ARG A 186 16.66 8.86 8.38
N ARG A 187 15.49 8.56 8.93
CA ARG A 187 15.21 8.77 10.36
C ARG A 187 15.57 7.55 11.22
N ALA A 188 15.33 6.36 10.70
CA ALA A 188 15.45 5.09 11.39
C ALA A 188 15.84 3.99 10.39
N HIS A 189 17.04 4.12 9.80
CA HIS A 189 17.62 3.14 8.87
C HIS A 189 17.42 1.66 9.27
N PRO A 190 17.66 1.21 10.53
CA PRO A 190 17.44 -0.20 10.87
C PRO A 190 15.98 -0.62 10.74
N LEU A 191 15.02 0.24 11.09
CA LEU A 191 13.61 -0.06 10.97
C LEU A 191 13.18 -0.13 9.50
N ALA A 192 13.70 0.77 8.66
CA ALA A 192 13.49 0.72 7.22
C ALA A 192 14.06 -0.58 6.61
N ALA A 193 15.25 -1.00 7.02
CA ALA A 193 15.88 -2.24 6.57
C ALA A 193 15.05 -3.49 6.95
N VAL A 194 14.55 -3.56 8.18
CA VAL A 194 13.67 -4.65 8.63
C VAL A 194 12.36 -4.66 7.83
N LEU A 195 11.73 -3.51 7.65
CA LEU A 195 10.50 -3.38 6.88
C LEU A 195 10.70 -3.83 5.43
N LEU A 196 11.80 -3.41 4.80
CA LEU A 196 12.15 -3.81 3.43
C LEU A 196 12.42 -5.31 3.34
N ALA A 197 13.15 -5.89 4.30
CA ALA A 197 13.38 -7.33 4.35
C ALA A 197 12.07 -8.12 4.47
N LEU A 198 11.15 -7.70 5.36
CA LEU A 198 9.83 -8.33 5.50
C LEU A 198 9.01 -8.22 4.22
N LEU A 199 9.04 -7.06 3.54
CA LEU A 199 8.37 -6.86 2.27
C LEU A 199 8.95 -7.78 1.19
N VAL A 200 10.28 -7.88 1.07
CA VAL A 200 10.95 -8.77 0.10
C VAL A 200 10.57 -10.22 0.37
N ILE A 201 10.59 -10.66 1.63
CA ILE A 201 10.16 -12.02 2.01
C ILE A 201 8.71 -12.26 1.60
N LEU A 202 7.81 -11.30 1.84
CA LEU A 202 6.41 -11.38 1.42
C LEU A 202 6.27 -11.50 -0.11
N LEU A 203 7.01 -10.69 -0.87
CA LEU A 203 6.97 -10.73 -2.34
C LEU A 203 7.48 -12.06 -2.89
N LEU A 204 8.58 -12.59 -2.35
CA LEU A 204 9.10 -13.90 -2.70
C LEU A 204 8.08 -14.99 -2.36
N HIS A 205 7.48 -14.92 -1.17
CA HIS A 205 6.48 -15.87 -0.74
C HIS A 205 5.26 -15.88 -1.68
N LEU A 206 4.81 -14.71 -2.14
CA LEU A 206 3.69 -14.59 -3.08
C LEU A 206 4.06 -15.06 -4.49
N ALA A 207 5.23 -14.68 -5.00
CA ALA A 207 5.66 -15.04 -6.35
C ALA A 207 5.92 -16.54 -6.52
N PHE A 208 6.40 -17.20 -5.46
CA PHE A 208 6.70 -18.62 -5.45
C PHE A 208 5.64 -19.44 -4.71
N TYR A 209 4.44 -18.90 -4.47
CA TYR A 209 3.37 -19.69 -3.88
C TYR A 209 2.75 -20.66 -4.92
N PRO A 210 2.41 -21.90 -4.53
CA PRO A 210 2.93 -22.62 -3.37
C PRO A 210 4.42 -22.98 -3.59
N TRP A 211 5.19 -23.01 -2.50
CA TRP A 211 6.64 -23.24 -2.54
C TRP A 211 7.00 -24.43 -3.46
N PRO A 212 7.95 -24.27 -4.40
CA PRO A 212 8.35 -25.33 -5.30
C PRO A 212 8.75 -26.57 -4.48
N ARG A 213 8.03 -27.68 -4.70
CA ARG A 213 8.41 -28.97 -4.14
C ARG A 213 9.44 -29.59 -5.08
N VAL A 214 10.61 -29.93 -4.55
CA VAL A 214 11.55 -30.79 -5.28
C VAL A 214 10.90 -32.16 -5.36
N VAL A 215 10.46 -32.55 -6.55
CA VAL A 215 10.00 -33.90 -6.82
C VAL A 215 11.27 -34.72 -7.09
N SER A 216 11.79 -35.36 -6.05
CA SER A 216 12.88 -36.34 -6.16
C SER A 216 12.34 -37.69 -6.62
#